data_AF-A0A1H3TFM2-F1
#
_entry.id   AF-A0A1H3TFM2-F1
#
_cell.length_a   1.000
_cell.length_b   1.000
_cell.length_c   1.000
_cell.angle_alpha   90.00
_cell.angle_beta   90.00
_cell.angle_gamma   90.00
#
_symmetry.space_group_name_H-M   'P 1'
#
loop_
_entity.id
_entity.type
_entity.pdbx_description
1 polymer ?
#
loop_
_entity_poly.entity_id
_entity_poly.type
_entity_poly.pdbx_seq_one_letter_code
_entity_poly.pdbx_strand_id
1 'polypeptide(L)' 'MSIPIPAETPDPNIDHPPVPPTEPQPIPEEEPPENPPPPKEDPPGKPAPVIAKPRPGTLAW' A
#
# COMPACT_ATOMS: atom_id res chain seq x y z
N MET A 1 -51.95 25.52 -30.88
CA MET A 1 -51.31 26.35 -29.83
C MET A 1 -49.88 25.86 -29.69
N SER A 2 -48.88 26.64 -30.10
CA SER A 2 -47.48 26.25 -29.89
C SER A 2 -47.09 26.63 -28.47
N ILE A 3 -46.85 25.63 -27.64
CA ILE A 3 -46.29 25.82 -26.30
C ILE A 3 -44.81 26.16 -26.50
N PRO A 4 -44.27 27.28 -25.98
CA PRO A 4 -42.85 27.55 -26.07
C PRO A 4 -42.07 26.43 -25.36
N ILE A 5 -41.09 25.85 -26.05
CA ILE A 5 -40.17 24.87 -25.44
C ILE A 5 -39.27 25.64 -24.46
N PRO A 6 -39.14 25.19 -23.21
CA PRO A 6 -38.21 25.78 -22.26
C PRO A 6 -36.78 25.80 -22.84
N ALA A 7 -36.02 26.85 -22.56
CA ALA A 7 -34.59 26.85 -22.87
C ALA A 7 -33.91 25.70 -22.08
N GLU A 8 -33.03 24.96 -22.74
CA GLU A 8 -32.27 23.89 -22.11
C GLU A 8 -31.24 24.50 -21.16
N THR A 9 -31.24 24.06 -19.89
CA THR A 9 -30.23 24.48 -18.92
C THR A 9 -28.91 23.76 -19.27
N PRO A 10 -27.78 24.47 -19.46
CA PRO A 10 -26.51 23.82 -19.73
C PRO A 10 -26.14 22.86 -18.60
N ASP A 11 -25.74 21.64 -18.96
CA ASP A 11 -25.32 20.63 -17.99
C ASP A 11 -23.96 21.02 -17.41
N PRO A 12 -23.87 21.26 -16.09
CA PRO A 12 -22.62 21.70 -15.47
C PRO A 12 -21.48 20.69 -15.65
N ASN A 13 -21.77 19.40 -15.85
CA ASN A 13 -20.76 18.37 -16.08
C ASN A 13 -20.17 18.39 -17.50
N ILE A 14 -20.80 19.11 -18.45
CA ILE A 14 -20.30 19.26 -19.82
C ILE A 14 -19.24 20.37 -19.89
N ASP A 15 -19.53 21.53 -19.30
CA ASP A 15 -18.62 22.69 -19.31
C ASP A 15 -17.63 22.68 -18.15
N HIS A 16 -18.05 22.18 -16.98
CA HIS A 16 -17.28 22.18 -15.73
C HIS A 16 -17.31 20.79 -15.08
N PRO A 17 -16.64 19.78 -15.69
CA PRO A 17 -16.59 18.45 -15.11
C PRO A 17 -16.05 18.52 -13.68
N PRO A 18 -16.63 17.76 -12.74
CA PRO A 18 -16.15 17.74 -11.36
C PRO A 18 -14.71 17.27 -11.34
N VAL A 19 -13.81 18.13 -10.85
CA VAL A 19 -12.44 17.72 -10.57
C VAL A 19 -12.40 16.83 -9.34
N PRO A 20 -11.64 15.73 -9.35
CA PRO A 20 -11.40 14.97 -8.14
C PRO A 20 -10.73 15.88 -7.10
N PRO A 21 -10.95 15.64 -5.80
CA PRO A 21 -10.28 16.40 -4.75
C PRO A 21 -8.76 16.28 -4.92
N THR A 22 -8.06 17.41 -4.83
CA THR A 22 -6.59 17.49 -4.95
C THR A 22 -5.89 16.87 -3.75
N GLU A 23 -6.58 16.84 -2.60
CA GLU A 23 -6.06 16.32 -1.35
C GLU A 23 -6.68 14.96 -1.03
N PRO A 24 -5.91 14.03 -0.46
CA PRO A 24 -6.47 12.80 0.10
C PRO A 24 -7.51 13.15 1.16
N GLN A 25 -8.56 12.34 1.22
CA GLN A 25 -9.53 12.45 2.30
C GLN A 25 -8.82 12.19 3.63
N PRO A 26 -9.17 12.90 4.72
CA PRO A 26 -8.62 12.63 6.02
C PRO A 26 -8.89 11.18 6.40
N ILE A 27 -7.85 10.49 6.88
CA ILE A 27 -7.96 9.14 7.40
C ILE A 27 -8.78 9.23 8.70
N PRO A 28 -9.85 8.44 8.88
CA PRO A 28 -10.54 8.39 10.16
C PRO A 28 -9.56 8.04 11.29
N GLU A 29 -9.69 8.71 12.43
CA GLU A 29 -8.95 8.31 13.64
C GLU A 29 -9.52 6.98 14.13
N GLU A 30 -8.74 5.92 14.00
CA GLU A 30 -9.03 4.64 14.65
C GLU A 30 -8.48 4.69 16.07
N GLU A 31 -9.25 4.18 17.04
CA GLU A 31 -8.72 4.00 18.39
C GLU A 31 -7.50 3.06 18.33
N PRO A 32 -6.43 3.35 19.09
CA PRO A 32 -5.32 2.43 19.18
C PRO A 32 -5.81 1.06 19.69
N PRO A 33 -5.17 -0.05 19.28
CA PRO A 33 -5.52 -1.36 19.81
C PRO A 33 -5.42 -1.33 21.35
N GLU A 34 -6.46 -1.86 22.02
CA GLU A 34 -6.52 -1.89 23.50
C GLU A 34 -5.37 -2.69 24.12
N ASN A 35 -4.84 -3.67 23.39
CA ASN A 35 -3.77 -4.54 23.85
C ASN A 35 -2.39 -4.03 23.39
N PRO A 36 -1.37 -4.11 24.26
CA PRO A 36 -0.01 -3.80 23.86
C PRO A 36 0.44 -4.75 22.74
N PRO A 37 1.33 -4.29 21.83
CA PRO A 37 1.90 -5.16 20.82
C PRO A 37 2.66 -6.33 21.48
N PRO A 38 2.74 -7.50 20.82
CA PRO A 38 3.52 -8.61 21.33
C PRO A 38 5.00 -8.20 21.51
N PRO A 39 5.73 -8.84 22.44
CA PRO A 39 7.17 -8.65 22.55
C PRO A 39 7.85 -8.90 21.21
N LYS A 40 8.88 -8.10 20.90
CA LYS A 40 9.75 -8.38 19.76
C LYS A 40 10.47 -9.70 20.04
N GLU A 41 10.32 -10.66 19.13
CA GLU A 41 11.14 -11.86 19.15
C GLU A 41 12.53 -11.56 18.58
N ASP A 42 13.56 -12.19 19.14
CA ASP A 42 14.88 -12.16 18.55
C ASP A 42 14.83 -12.85 17.18
N PRO A 43 15.51 -12.28 16.16
CA PRO A 43 15.64 -12.97 14.88
C PRO A 43 16.33 -14.33 15.09
N PRO A 44 16.05 -15.32 14.23
CA PRO A 44 16.78 -16.58 14.29
C PRO A 44 18.29 -16.32 14.22
N GLY A 45 19.03 -16.90 15.17
CA GLY A 45 20.47 -16.72 15.26
C GLY A 45 21.18 -17.15 13.98
N LYS A 46 22.23 -16.43 13.59
CA LYS A 46 23.05 -16.81 12.43
C LYS A 46 23.68 -18.18 12.70
N PRO A 47 23.53 -19.18 11.80
CA PRO A 47 24.19 -20.46 11.98
C PRO A 47 25.71 -20.26 12.00
N ALA A 48 26.39 -21.03 12.84
CA ALA A 48 27.85 -21.04 12.87
C ALA A 48 28.41 -21.37 11.48
N PRO A 49 29.54 -20.76 11.08
CA PRO A 49 30.16 -21.05 9.79
C PRO A 49 30.49 -22.55 9.71
N VAL A 50 30.00 -23.20 8.66
CA VAL A 50 30.32 -24.59 8.38
C VAL A 50 31.76 -24.63 7.85
N ILE A 51 32.70 -25.08 8.67
CA ILE A 51 34.05 -25.39 8.20
C ILE A 51 33.95 -26.63 7.33
N ALA A 52 34.10 -26.46 6.02
CA ALA A 52 34.17 -27.59 5.10
C ALA A 52 35.42 -28.42 5.45
N LYS A 53 35.21 -29.64 5.96
CA LYS A 53 36.30 -30.60 6.15
C LYS A 53 36.85 -30.93 4.77
N PRO A 54 38.15 -30.74 4.48
CA PRO A 54 38.69 -31.08 3.19
C PRO A 54 38.43 -32.56 2.92
N ARG A 55 37.86 -32.88 1.75
CA ARG A 55 37.73 -34.27 1.29
C ARG A 55 39.14 -34.85 1.19
N PRO A 56 39.46 -35.95 1.89
CA PRO A 56 40.74 -36.61 1.70
C PRO A 56 40.76 -37.20 0.29
N GLY A 57 41.51 -36.58 -0.62
CA GLY A 57 41.65 -37.11 -1.98
C GLY A 57 42.05 -36.13 -3.08
N THR A 58 41.94 -34.82 -2.87
CA THR A 58 42.34 -33.84 -3.91
C THR A 58 43.77 -33.35 -3.70
N LEU A 59 44.73 -34.26 -3.70
CA LEU A 59 46.12 -33.92 -4.04
C LEU A 59 46.31 -34.27 -5.51
N ALA A 60 46.11 -33.26 -6.36
CA ALA A 60 46.55 -33.30 -7.74
C ALA A 60 48.06 -33.11 -7.75
N TRP A 61 48.78 -34.14 -8.19
CA TRP A 61 50.10 -34.04 -8.81
C TRP A 61 50.17 -35.12 -9.89
#